data_AF-A0A3D2RKL9-F1
#
_entry.id   AF-A0A3D2RKL9-F1
#
_cell.length_a   1.000
_cell.length_b   1.000
_cell.length_c   1.000
_cell.angle_alpha   90.00
_cell.angle_beta   90.00
_cell.angle_gamma   90.00
#
_symmetry.space_group_name_H-M   'P 1'
#
loop_
_entity.id
_entity.type
_entity.pdbx_description
1 polymer ?
#
loop_
_entity_poly.entity_id
_entity_poly.type
_entity_poly.pdbx_seq_one_letter_code
_entity_poly.pdbx_strand_id
1 'polypeptide(L)'
;MNSGLPKRIRFTLMLPVVLILSAPVQSASLLDVSELRRGMQGVGRTVFRGTRIDTFQVEILGVLKNAFGPKTNIILAMLSGDPLETTGGIAGMSGSPVYVDGRLIGAVAYGWAFSIEPIMGITPIGEMLEILERPD
;
A
#
# COMPACT_ATOMS: atom_id res chain seq x y z
N MET A 1 -22.84 -57.54 53.92
CA MET A 1 -22.58 -56.11 53.70
C MET A 1 -21.08 -55.90 53.62
N ASN A 2 -20.53 -55.73 52.42
CA ASN A 2 -19.14 -55.32 52.21
C ASN A 2 -19.16 -54.24 51.12
N SER A 3 -18.78 -53.03 51.51
CA SER A 3 -18.81 -51.81 50.69
C SER A 3 -17.63 -51.77 49.72
N GLY A 4 -17.90 -51.96 48.43
CA GLY A 4 -16.94 -51.71 47.36
C GLY A 4 -16.84 -50.22 47.05
N LEU A 5 -15.62 -49.66 47.12
CA LEU A 5 -15.30 -48.27 46.76
C LEU A 5 -15.71 -47.91 45.31
N PRO A 6 -16.14 -46.66 45.03
CA PRO A 6 -16.42 -46.21 43.66
C PRO A 6 -15.14 -45.96 42.86
N LYS A 7 -15.18 -46.36 41.59
CA LYS A 7 -14.12 -46.21 40.58
C LYS A 7 -13.81 -44.72 40.35
N ARG A 8 -12.55 -44.33 40.55
CA ARG A 8 -12.04 -42.97 40.28
C ARG A 8 -12.09 -42.68 38.77
N ILE A 9 -12.97 -41.77 38.37
CA ILE A 9 -13.02 -41.19 37.02
C ILE A 9 -11.81 -40.25 36.88
N ARG A 10 -10.82 -40.62 36.08
CA ARG A 10 -9.71 -39.74 35.71
C ARG A 10 -10.20 -38.80 34.60
N PHE A 11 -10.60 -37.59 34.96
CA PHE A 11 -10.76 -36.49 34.01
C PHE A 11 -9.37 -36.02 33.59
N THR A 12 -8.85 -36.54 32.47
CA THR A 12 -7.67 -35.98 31.82
C THR A 12 -8.10 -34.69 31.12
N LEU A 13 -7.84 -33.55 31.75
CA LEU A 13 -8.01 -32.21 31.21
C LEU A 13 -6.97 -31.99 30.09
N MET A 14 -7.33 -32.23 28.82
CA MET A 14 -6.51 -31.78 27.69
C MET A 14 -6.81 -30.31 27.41
N LEU A 15 -5.89 -29.44 27.83
CA LEU A 15 -5.90 -28.02 27.49
C LEU A 15 -5.49 -27.88 26.01
N PRO A 16 -6.28 -27.22 25.14
CA PRO A 16 -5.82 -26.96 23.78
C PRO A 16 -4.75 -25.87 23.83
N VAL A 17 -3.50 -26.24 23.51
CA VAL A 17 -2.43 -25.27 23.26
C VAL A 17 -2.71 -24.65 21.90
N VAL A 18 -3.37 -23.49 21.89
CA VAL A 18 -3.52 -22.67 20.69
C VAL A 18 -2.20 -21.95 20.45
N LEU A 19 -1.37 -22.48 19.56
CA LEU A 19 -0.19 -21.78 19.05
C LEU A 19 -0.68 -20.66 18.12
N ILE A 20 -0.74 -19.42 18.62
CA ILE A 20 -0.91 -18.25 17.77
C ILE A 20 0.44 -18.04 17.07
N LEU A 21 0.54 -18.38 15.78
CA LEU A 21 1.65 -17.94 14.94
C LEU A 21 1.56 -16.42 14.79
N SER A 22 2.32 -15.68 15.58
CA SER A 22 2.55 -14.26 15.38
C SER A 22 3.39 -14.08 14.11
N ALA A 23 2.75 -13.93 12.95
CA ALA A 23 3.43 -13.42 11.77
C ALA A 23 3.90 -11.99 12.07
N PRO A 24 5.17 -11.62 11.77
CA PRO A 24 5.59 -10.24 11.93
C PRO A 24 4.71 -9.37 11.03
N VAL A 25 4.00 -8.42 11.64
CA VAL A 25 3.35 -7.34 10.91
C VAL A 25 4.48 -6.50 10.34
N GLN A 26 4.78 -6.69 9.04
CA GLN A 26 5.75 -5.87 8.34
C GLN A 26 5.16 -4.45 8.28
N SER A 27 5.62 -3.57 9.16
CA SER A 27 5.26 -2.16 9.09
C SER A 27 5.71 -1.64 7.72
N ALA A 28 4.83 -0.96 7.01
CA ALA A 28 5.17 -0.34 5.74
C ALA A 28 6.25 0.69 6.03
N SER A 29 7.49 0.37 5.67
CA SER A 29 8.58 1.31 5.74
C SER A 29 8.27 2.43 4.75
N LEU A 30 8.50 3.68 5.16
CA LEU A 30 8.23 4.84 4.30
C LEU A 30 9.50 5.19 3.53
N LEU A 31 9.37 5.65 2.29
CA LEU A 31 10.48 6.20 1.51
C LEU A 31 10.23 7.68 1.27
N ASP A 32 11.18 8.51 1.68
CA ASP A 32 11.03 9.96 1.58
C ASP A 32 11.15 10.42 0.13
N VAL A 33 10.41 11.47 -0.22
CA VAL A 33 10.41 12.03 -1.58
C VAL A 33 11.78 12.52 -2.04
N SER A 34 12.65 12.94 -1.10
CA SER A 34 14.03 13.36 -1.39
C SER A 34 14.97 12.21 -1.74
N GLU A 35 14.62 10.98 -1.39
CA GLU A 35 15.36 9.77 -1.74
C GLU A 35 15.04 9.31 -3.18
N LEU A 36 13.91 9.74 -3.75
CA LEU A 36 13.47 9.33 -5.08
C LEU A 36 14.38 9.88 -6.19
N ARG A 37 14.63 9.04 -7.20
CA ARG A 37 15.41 9.36 -8.39
C ARG A 37 14.69 8.86 -9.64
N ARG A 38 14.92 9.53 -10.76
CA ARG A 38 14.42 9.08 -12.07
C ARG A 38 14.91 7.66 -12.37
N GLY A 39 14.04 6.85 -12.96
CA GLY A 39 14.31 5.46 -13.36
C GLY A 39 14.12 4.44 -12.24
N MET A 40 13.89 4.87 -11.00
CA MET A 40 13.51 3.96 -9.91
C MET A 40 12.23 3.23 -10.28
N GLN A 41 12.21 1.92 -10.02
CA GLN A 41 11.09 1.04 -10.29
C GLN A 41 10.29 0.81 -9.02
N GLY A 42 8.99 0.70 -9.18
CA GLY A 42 8.06 0.52 -8.08
C GLY A 42 6.84 -0.31 -8.48
N VAL A 43 6.02 -0.60 -7.48
CA VAL A 43 4.78 -1.35 -7.64
C VAL A 43 3.66 -0.54 -7.01
N GLY A 44 2.59 -0.32 -7.76
CA GLY A 44 1.36 0.22 -7.25
C GLY A 44 0.30 -0.85 -7.07
N ARG A 45 -0.65 -0.61 -6.16
CA ARG A 45 -1.78 -1.50 -5.92
C ARG A 45 -3.09 -0.74 -6.10
N THR A 46 -4.05 -1.35 -6.79
CA THR A 46 -5.35 -0.74 -7.04
C THR A 46 -6.44 -1.80 -7.16
N VAL A 47 -7.67 -1.42 -7.47
CA VAL A 47 -8.76 -2.33 -7.81
C VAL A 47 -9.29 -1.91 -9.17
N PHE A 48 -9.00 -2.68 -10.22
CA PHE A 48 -9.53 -2.36 -11.55
C PHE A 48 -10.97 -2.85 -11.72
N ARG A 49 -11.37 -3.93 -11.02
CA ARG A 49 -12.72 -4.49 -11.09
C ARG A 49 -13.13 -5.19 -9.80
N GLY A 50 -14.37 -4.93 -9.36
CA GLY A 50 -14.97 -5.59 -8.21
C GLY A 50 -14.22 -5.23 -6.93
N THR A 51 -13.61 -6.23 -6.29
CA THR A 51 -12.86 -6.08 -5.04
C THR A 51 -11.47 -6.72 -5.09
N ARG A 52 -11.05 -7.19 -6.26
CA ARG A 52 -9.75 -7.83 -6.43
C ARG A 52 -8.66 -6.76 -6.39
N ILE A 53 -7.64 -6.97 -5.55
CA ILE A 53 -6.46 -6.12 -5.56
C ILE A 53 -5.57 -6.52 -6.74
N ASP A 54 -5.31 -5.56 -7.61
CA ASP A 54 -4.44 -5.65 -8.76
C ASP A 54 -3.14 -4.89 -8.52
N THR A 55 -2.09 -5.25 -9.25
CA THR A 55 -0.79 -4.58 -9.21
C THR A 55 -0.45 -3.96 -10.55
N PHE A 56 0.19 -2.79 -10.55
CA PHE A 56 0.75 -2.14 -11.73
C PHE A 56 2.21 -1.76 -11.47
N GLN A 57 3.00 -1.68 -12.53
CA GLN A 57 4.39 -1.25 -12.45
C GLN A 57 4.48 0.28 -12.49
N VAL A 58 5.52 0.81 -11.87
CA VAL A 58 5.77 2.25 -11.73
C VAL A 58 7.22 2.53 -12.08
N GLU A 59 7.46 3.47 -12.99
CA GLU A 59 8.76 4.08 -13.17
C GLU A 59 8.71 5.54 -12.73
N ILE A 60 9.61 5.94 -11.84
CA ILE A 60 9.72 7.33 -11.39
C ILE A 60 10.35 8.19 -12.49
N LEU A 61 9.66 9.24 -12.92
CA LEU A 61 10.15 10.20 -13.91
C LEU A 61 10.82 11.42 -13.25
N GLY A 62 10.41 11.74 -12.02
CA GLY A 62 10.98 12.83 -11.23
C GLY A 62 10.02 13.33 -10.15
N VAL A 63 10.40 14.43 -9.50
CA VAL A 63 9.59 15.10 -8.48
C VAL A 63 9.42 16.57 -8.88
N LEU A 64 8.18 17.00 -9.05
CA LEU A 64 7.83 18.42 -9.16
C LEU A 64 7.73 18.99 -7.75
N LYS A 65 8.60 19.93 -7.42
CA LYS A 65 8.56 20.58 -6.10
C LYS A 65 7.57 21.73 -6.12
N ASN A 66 6.77 21.84 -5.06
CA ASN A 66 5.81 22.93 -4.88
C ASN A 66 4.86 23.15 -6.08
N ALA A 67 4.37 22.05 -6.68
CA ALA A 67 3.59 22.09 -7.92
C ALA A 67 2.30 22.94 -7.80
N PHE A 68 1.71 22.99 -6.60
CA PHE A 68 0.47 23.73 -6.32
C PHE A 68 0.65 24.73 -5.15
N GLY A 69 1.89 25.10 -4.80
CA GLY A 69 2.21 25.97 -3.67
C GLY A 69 3.24 25.34 -2.70
N PRO A 70 3.59 26.03 -1.60
CA PRO A 70 4.57 25.55 -0.64
C PRO A 70 4.21 24.17 -0.08
N LYS A 71 5.18 23.26 -0.02
CA LYS A 71 5.05 21.88 0.49
C LYS A 71 4.02 21.01 -0.24
N THR A 72 3.80 21.27 -1.54
CA THR A 72 2.93 20.43 -2.40
C THR A 72 3.75 19.80 -3.51
N ASN A 73 4.61 18.85 -3.16
CA ASN A 73 5.40 18.14 -4.17
C ASN A 73 4.54 17.08 -4.84
N ILE A 74 4.83 16.80 -6.11
CA ILE A 74 4.18 15.75 -6.89
C ILE A 74 5.25 14.85 -7.46
N ILE A 75 5.17 13.56 -7.18
CA ILE A 75 6.02 12.55 -7.83
C ILE A 75 5.40 12.25 -9.20
N LEU A 76 6.18 12.42 -10.27
CA LEU A 76 5.79 12.03 -11.61
C LEU A 76 6.22 10.59 -11.86
N ALA A 77 5.30 9.78 -12.35
CA ALA A 77 5.54 8.37 -12.62
C ALA A 77 4.90 7.93 -13.93
N MET A 78 5.57 7.04 -14.65
CA MET A 78 4.98 6.27 -15.74
C MET A 78 4.40 4.98 -15.15
N LEU A 79 3.15 4.65 -15.47
CA LEU A 79 2.53 3.41 -15.02
C LEU A 79 2.48 2.37 -16.14
N SER A 80 2.57 1.08 -15.83
CA SER A 80 2.40 0.03 -16.86
C SER A 80 1.81 -1.26 -16.29
N GLY A 81 1.44 -2.17 -17.20
CA GLY A 81 0.68 -3.39 -16.91
C GLY A 81 -0.78 -3.28 -17.36
N ASP A 82 -1.41 -4.43 -17.61
CA ASP A 82 -2.81 -4.54 -18.01
C ASP A 82 -3.74 -4.05 -16.87
N PRO A 83 -4.70 -3.12 -17.11
CA PRO A 83 -5.18 -2.58 -18.40
C PRO A 83 -4.55 -1.26 -18.86
N LEU A 84 -3.60 -0.70 -18.11
CA LEU A 84 -3.07 0.65 -18.32
C LEU A 84 -2.40 0.85 -19.68
N GLU A 85 -1.80 -0.21 -20.23
CA GLU A 85 -1.17 -0.18 -21.57
C GLU A 85 -2.17 0.14 -22.68
N THR A 86 -3.45 -0.23 -22.50
CA THR A 86 -4.50 0.01 -23.50
C THR A 86 -5.32 1.25 -23.22
N THR A 87 -5.43 1.67 -21.96
CA THR A 87 -6.30 2.77 -21.56
C THR A 87 -5.58 4.10 -21.38
N GLY A 88 -4.24 4.11 -21.28
CA GLY A 88 -3.46 5.33 -21.00
C GLY A 88 -3.70 5.91 -19.60
N GLY A 89 -4.34 5.13 -18.72
CA GLY A 89 -4.83 5.56 -17.41
C GLY A 89 -6.28 5.14 -17.16
N ILE A 90 -6.69 5.03 -15.89
CA ILE A 90 -8.06 4.64 -15.52
C ILE A 90 -8.58 5.63 -14.49
N ALA A 91 -9.73 6.24 -14.79
CA ALA A 91 -10.45 7.06 -13.81
C ALA A 91 -10.82 6.19 -12.60
N GLY A 92 -10.54 6.68 -11.39
CA GLY A 92 -10.76 5.93 -10.15
C GLY A 92 -9.49 5.32 -9.54
N MET A 93 -8.33 5.44 -10.18
CA MET A 93 -7.05 5.06 -9.55
C MET A 93 -6.61 5.99 -8.42
N SER A 94 -7.29 7.12 -8.21
CA SER A 94 -6.98 8.03 -7.12
C SER A 94 -6.99 7.30 -5.77
N GLY A 95 -5.97 7.54 -4.94
CA GLY A 95 -5.76 6.86 -3.67
C GLY A 95 -4.99 5.52 -3.77
N SER A 96 -4.65 5.04 -4.97
CA SER A 96 -3.89 3.79 -5.12
C SER A 96 -2.48 3.93 -4.52
N PRO A 97 -2.08 3.13 -3.51
CA PRO A 97 -0.76 3.25 -2.90
C PRO A 97 0.35 2.75 -3.83
N VAL A 98 1.48 3.45 -3.80
CA VAL A 98 2.66 3.16 -4.62
C VAL A 98 3.88 2.93 -3.73
N TYR A 99 4.67 1.92 -4.10
CA TYR A 99 5.83 1.46 -3.34
C TYR A 99 7.08 1.42 -4.22
N VAL A 100 8.24 1.74 -3.65
CA VAL A 100 9.57 1.54 -4.24
C VAL A 100 10.40 0.79 -3.21
N ASP A 101 11.07 -0.29 -3.61
CA ASP A 101 11.82 -1.18 -2.69
C ASP A 101 10.98 -1.68 -1.50
N GLY A 102 9.68 -1.92 -1.73
CA GLY A 102 8.73 -2.32 -0.70
C GLY A 102 8.36 -1.21 0.30
N ARG A 103 8.89 0.00 0.13
CA ARG A 103 8.61 1.18 0.96
C ARG A 103 7.50 2.02 0.34
N LEU A 104 6.53 2.47 1.13
CA LEU A 104 5.44 3.33 0.67
C LEU A 104 6.00 4.72 0.33
N ILE A 105 5.75 5.20 -0.89
CA ILE A 105 6.17 6.54 -1.34
C ILE A 105 5.02 7.53 -1.41
N GLY A 106 3.78 7.05 -1.53
CA GLY A 106 2.63 7.91 -1.74
C GLY A 106 1.42 7.20 -2.35
N ALA A 107 0.48 7.99 -2.84
CA ALA A 107 -0.71 7.49 -3.53
C ALA A 107 -0.96 8.25 -4.85
N VAL A 108 -1.43 7.54 -5.88
CA VAL A 108 -1.85 8.15 -7.16
C VAL A 108 -2.94 9.18 -6.88
N ALA A 109 -2.81 10.38 -7.43
CA ALA A 109 -3.73 11.49 -7.18
C ALA A 109 -4.12 12.27 -8.43
N TYR A 110 -3.23 12.33 -9.44
CA TYR A 110 -3.42 13.15 -10.62
C TYR A 110 -3.18 12.34 -11.90
N GLY A 111 -4.02 12.59 -12.90
CA GLY A 111 -3.78 12.18 -14.28
C GLY A 111 -3.95 13.38 -15.21
N TRP A 112 -3.44 13.28 -16.43
CA TRP A 112 -3.55 14.34 -17.43
C TRP A 112 -4.58 13.97 -18.49
N ALA A 113 -5.47 14.91 -18.79
CA ALA A 113 -6.41 14.74 -19.88
C ALA A 113 -5.64 14.59 -21.21
N PHE A 114 -6.10 13.66 -22.06
CA PHE A 114 -5.54 13.39 -23.39
C PHE A 114 -4.08 12.92 -23.43
N SER A 115 -3.53 12.48 -22.29
CA SER A 115 -2.23 11.81 -22.30
C SER A 115 -2.36 10.44 -22.97
N ILE A 116 -1.54 10.20 -24.00
CA ILE A 116 -1.44 8.88 -24.65
C ILE A 116 -0.66 7.93 -23.72
N GLU A 117 0.35 8.46 -23.04
CA GLU A 117 1.15 7.71 -22.09
C GLU A 117 0.52 7.76 -20.69
N PRO A 118 0.52 6.66 -19.94
CA PRO A 118 -0.06 6.55 -18.59
C PRO A 118 0.84 7.21 -17.53
N ILE A 119 1.18 8.48 -17.73
CA ILE A 119 1.88 9.28 -16.73
C ILE A 119 0.87 9.67 -15.65
N MET A 120 1.22 9.45 -14.39
CA MET A 120 0.40 9.83 -13.22
C MET A 120 1.21 10.65 -12.20
N GLY A 121 0.52 11.57 -11.53
CA GLY A 121 1.02 12.30 -10.38
C GLY A 121 0.67 11.57 -9.09
N ILE A 122 1.66 11.37 -8.23
CA ILE A 122 1.54 10.71 -6.93
C ILE A 122 1.79 11.75 -5.83
N THR A 123 0.87 11.85 -4.87
CA THR A 123 1.06 12.67 -3.67
C THR A 123 2.00 11.93 -2.72
N PRO A 124 3.14 12.52 -2.31
CA PRO A 124 4.09 11.88 -1.41
C PRO A 124 3.48 11.52 -0.05
N ILE A 125 3.90 10.39 0.52
CA ILE A 125 3.41 9.94 1.82
C ILE A 125 3.71 10.93 2.95
N GLY A 126 4.88 11.59 2.91
CA GLY A 126 5.23 12.60 3.91
C GLY A 126 4.22 13.75 3.98
N GLU A 127 3.75 14.22 2.83
CA GLU A 127 2.76 15.30 2.76
C GLU A 127 1.38 14.86 3.25
N MET A 128 0.99 13.61 2.99
CA MET A 128 -0.25 13.05 3.51
C MET A 128 -0.21 12.92 5.04
N LEU A 129 0.93 12.54 5.60
CA LEU A 129 1.11 12.39 7.05
C LEU A 129 1.18 13.74 7.77
N GLU A 130 1.80 14.76 7.16
CA GLU A 130 1.87 16.11 7.75
C GLU A 130 0.46 16.67 8.01
N ILE A 131 -0.55 16.34 7.19
CA ILE A 131 -1.94 16.75 7.41
C ILE A 131 -2.48 16.21 8.74
N LEU A 132 -2.12 14.99 9.12
CA LEU A 132 -2.58 14.35 10.36
C LEU A 132 -1.97 15.00 11.62
N GLU A 133 -0.84 15.69 11.47
CA GLU A 133 -0.13 16.36 12.55
C GLU A 133 -0.53 17.83 12.72
N ARG A 134 -1.36 18.37 11.81
CA ARG A 134 -1.81 19.76 11.90
C ARG A 134 -2.85 19.90 13.03
N PRO A 135 -2.70 20.90 13.92
CA PRO A 135 -3.77 21.25 14.84
C PRO A 135 -4.97 21.82 14.09
N ASP A 136 -6.16 21.48 14.56
CA ASP A 136 -7.47 21.92 14.02
C ASP A 136 -7.64 23.45 14.03
#